data_AF-A0ABD5WK32-F1
#
_entry.id   AF-A0ABD5WK32-F1
#
_cell.length_a   1.000
_cell.length_b   1.000
_cell.length_c   1.000
_cell.angle_alpha   90.00
_cell.angle_beta   90.00
_cell.angle_gamma   90.00
#
_symmetry.space_group_name_H-M   'P 1'
#
loop_
_entity.id
_entity.type
_entity.pdbx_description
1 polymer ?
#
loop_
_entity_poly.entity_id
_entity_poly.type
_entity_poly.pdbx_seq_one_letter_code
_entity_poly.pdbx_strand_id
1 'polypeptide(L)'
;MVVAGLTNRRPDDSTVFVEVVGGPSAAAFDLAATQTWGTDGAWSVAIEVPDDAEPGTYRVEAEDGDDAETVRSEIRPRGANETAEVGVGGGWRRT
;
A
#
# COMPACT_ATOMS: atom_id res chain seq x y z
N MET A 1 -0.44 0.53 -1.68
CA MET A 1 0.78 0.49 -0.84
C MET A 1 1.73 -0.57 -1.37
N VAL A 2 3.00 -0.55 -0.98
CA VAL A 2 3.98 -1.59 -1.38
C VAL A 2 4.57 -2.22 -0.12
N VAL A 3 4.65 -3.54 -0.10
CA VAL A 3 5.29 -4.34 0.96
C VAL A 3 6.43 -5.12 0.33
N ALA A 4 7.56 -5.20 1.02
CA ALA A 4 8.76 -5.88 0.55
C ALA A 4 9.50 -6.54 1.71
N GLY A 5 10.27 -7.57 1.41
CA GLY A 5 11.03 -8.34 2.39
C GLY A 5 12.07 -9.25 1.76
N LEU A 6 12.62 -10.13 2.59
CA LEU A 6 13.56 -11.17 2.19
C LEU A 6 13.00 -12.53 2.60
N THR A 7 13.20 -13.55 1.77
CA THR A 7 12.92 -14.95 2.10
C THR A 7 14.06 -15.85 1.61
N ASN A 8 14.28 -16.98 2.26
CA ASN A 8 15.21 -18.02 1.81
C ASN A 8 14.51 -19.14 1.01
N ARG A 9 13.23 -18.96 0.67
CA ARG A 9 12.42 -19.92 -0.10
C ARG A 9 12.71 -19.91 -1.58
N ARG A 10 12.24 -20.96 -2.26
CA ARG A 10 12.25 -21.06 -3.72
C ARG A 10 10.96 -20.48 -4.31
N PRO A 11 11.03 -19.56 -5.28
CA PRO A 11 9.85 -18.92 -5.87
C PRO A 11 8.91 -19.88 -6.60
N ASP A 12 9.43 -20.96 -7.18
CA ASP A 12 8.63 -21.95 -7.90
C ASP A 12 7.94 -22.97 -6.97
N ASP A 13 8.37 -23.05 -5.70
CA ASP A 13 7.88 -24.03 -4.72
C ASP A 13 7.20 -23.35 -3.51
N SER A 14 7.11 -22.02 -3.50
CA SER A 14 6.59 -21.25 -2.36
C SER A 14 5.91 -19.98 -2.83
N THR A 15 4.95 -19.51 -2.05
CA THR A 15 4.23 -18.27 -2.30
C THR A 15 4.35 -17.39 -1.06
N VAL A 16 4.68 -16.12 -1.25
CA VAL A 16 4.57 -15.12 -0.19
C VAL A 16 3.16 -14.58 -0.22
N PHE A 17 2.42 -14.74 0.87
CA PHE A 17 1.11 -14.13 1.08
C PHE A 17 1.25 -12.87 1.93
N VAL A 18 0.51 -11.83 1.58
CA VAL A 18 0.53 -10.56 2.30
C VAL A 18 -0.91 -10.10 2.56
N GLU A 19 -1.23 -9.93 3.83
CA GLU A 19 -2.57 -9.58 4.31
C GLU A 19 -2.55 -8.36 5.24
N VAL A 20 -3.55 -7.49 5.11
CA VAL A 20 -3.78 -6.42 6.08
C VAL A 20 -4.63 -6.96 7.23
N VAL A 21 -3.97 -7.39 8.29
CA VAL A 21 -4.59 -8.10 9.43
C VAL A 21 -5.12 -7.16 10.54
N GLY A 22 -4.95 -5.84 10.43
CA GLY A 22 -5.49 -4.90 11.43
C GLY A 22 -5.39 -3.42 11.04
N GLY A 23 -6.23 -2.59 11.65
CA GLY A 23 -6.36 -1.16 11.34
C GLY A 23 -7.82 -0.73 11.19
N PRO A 24 -8.08 0.58 10.96
CA PRO A 24 -9.43 1.15 10.89
C PRO A 24 -10.39 0.46 9.90
N SER A 25 -9.92 0.20 8.69
CA SER A 25 -10.71 -0.46 7.61
C SER A 25 -10.01 -1.70 7.07
N ALA A 26 -9.35 -2.48 7.94
CA ALA A 26 -8.49 -3.60 7.51
C ALA A 26 -9.22 -4.66 6.68
N ALA A 27 -10.48 -4.94 7.00
CA ALA A 27 -11.31 -5.92 6.29
C ALA A 27 -11.67 -5.53 4.85
N ALA A 28 -11.38 -4.30 4.43
CA ALA A 28 -11.62 -3.83 3.05
C ALA A 28 -10.48 -4.19 2.08
N PHE A 29 -9.35 -4.70 2.60
CA PHE A 29 -8.19 -5.05 1.79
C PHE A 29 -8.26 -6.51 1.34
N ASP A 30 -7.92 -6.74 0.07
CA ASP A 30 -7.77 -8.09 -0.48
C ASP A 30 -6.43 -8.72 -0.07
N LEU A 31 -6.40 -10.06 -0.06
CA LEU A 31 -5.17 -10.83 0.06
C LEU A 31 -4.30 -10.62 -1.18
N ALA A 32 -3.04 -10.24 -0.97
CA ALA A 32 -2.05 -10.14 -2.04
C ALA A 32 -1.07 -11.32 -1.97
N ALA A 33 -0.52 -11.72 -3.12
CA ALA A 33 0.46 -12.80 -3.17
C ALA A 33 1.50 -12.59 -4.25
N THR A 34 2.70 -13.16 -4.05
CA THR A 34 3.74 -13.21 -5.07
C THR A 34 4.51 -14.53 -5.02
N GLN A 35 4.99 -14.96 -6.19
CA GLN A 35 5.95 -16.05 -6.38
C GLN A 35 7.20 -15.53 -7.11
N THR A 36 7.45 -14.21 -7.04
CA THR A 36 8.51 -13.55 -7.80
C THR A 36 9.58 -13.02 -6.87
N TRP A 37 10.73 -13.69 -6.87
CA TRP A 37 12.00 -13.21 -6.30
C TRP A 37 13.18 -13.94 -6.92
N GLY A 38 14.37 -13.36 -6.83
CA GLY A 38 15.60 -13.93 -7.35
C GLY A 38 16.32 -14.81 -6.32
N THR A 39 17.56 -15.17 -6.63
CA THR A 39 18.45 -15.91 -5.72
C THR A 39 18.87 -15.09 -4.49
N ASP A 40 18.62 -13.78 -4.49
CA ASP A 40 18.83 -12.89 -3.35
C ASP A 40 17.65 -12.91 -2.36
N GLY A 41 16.54 -13.57 -2.71
CA GLY A 41 15.38 -13.70 -1.85
C GLY A 41 14.51 -12.45 -1.74
N ALA A 42 14.82 -11.39 -2.50
CA ALA A 42 14.10 -10.14 -2.41
C ALA A 42 12.75 -10.22 -3.14
N TRP A 43 11.67 -9.97 -2.41
CA TRP A 43 10.31 -9.96 -2.94
C TRP A 43 9.63 -8.61 -2.65
N SER A 44 8.65 -8.28 -3.47
CA SER A 44 7.75 -7.16 -3.21
C SER A 44 6.36 -7.43 -3.79
N VAL A 45 5.34 -6.88 -3.17
CA VAL A 45 3.96 -6.92 -3.67
C VAL A 45 3.31 -5.55 -3.51
N ALA A 46 2.49 -5.18 -4.49
CA ALA A 46 1.62 -4.01 -4.40
C ALA A 46 0.26 -4.46 -3.86
N ILE A 47 -0.19 -3.81 -2.80
CA ILE A 47 -1.54 -3.97 -2.26
C ILE A 47 -2.35 -2.75 -2.69
N GLU A 48 -3.47 -2.99 -3.37
CA GLU A 48 -4.41 -1.93 -3.71
C GLU A 48 -4.98 -1.31 -2.43
N VAL A 49 -4.99 0.02 -2.36
CA VAL A 49 -5.59 0.73 -1.21
C VAL A 49 -7.01 1.09 -1.63
N PRO A 50 -8.05 0.52 -0.98
CA PRO A 50 -9.43 0.87 -1.27
C PRO A 50 -9.66 2.38 -1.18
N ASP A 51 -10.48 2.94 -2.06
CA ASP A 51 -10.78 4.37 -2.09
C ASP A 51 -11.44 4.87 -0.78
N ASP A 52 -12.11 3.97 -0.05
CA ASP A 52 -12.77 4.20 1.23
C ASP A 52 -11.92 3.78 2.45
N ALA A 53 -10.65 3.41 2.26
CA ALA A 53 -9.75 3.10 3.36
C ALA A 53 -9.56 4.31 4.28
N GLU A 54 -9.93 4.16 5.55
CA GLU A 54 -9.81 5.25 6.52
C GLU A 54 -8.34 5.54 6.85
N PRO A 55 -7.93 6.82 6.96
CA PRO A 55 -6.58 7.17 7.38
C PRO A 55 -6.24 6.61 8.77
N GLY A 56 -5.04 6.06 8.92
CA GLY A 56 -4.59 5.49 10.18
C GLY A 56 -3.41 4.54 10.07
N THR A 57 -3.09 3.89 11.18
CA THR A 57 -2.05 2.85 11.23
C THR A 57 -2.68 1.48 10.97
N TYR A 58 -2.14 0.79 9.98
CA TYR A 58 -2.50 -0.56 9.59
C TYR A 58 -1.38 -1.53 9.97
N ARG A 59 -1.78 -2.76 10.31
CA ARG A 59 -0.90 -3.89 10.54
C ARG A 59 -0.96 -4.78 9.30
N VAL A 60 0.19 -5.05 8.70
CA VAL A 60 0.31 -5.90 7.52
C VAL A 60 1.17 -7.09 7.89
N GLU A 61 0.69 -8.28 7.59
CA GLU A 61 1.39 -9.54 7.80
C GLU A 61 1.86 -10.09 6.47
N ALA A 62 3.10 -10.58 6.41
CA ALA A 62 3.64 -11.31 5.29
C ALA A 62 4.09 -12.69 5.77
N GLU A 63 3.64 -13.75 5.11
CA GLU A 63 4.06 -15.12 5.40
C GLU A 63 4.66 -15.79 4.16
N ASP A 64 5.66 -16.65 4.36
CA ASP A 64 6.31 -17.41 3.29
C ASP A 64 6.04 -18.92 3.34
N GLY A 65 5.16 -19.34 4.25
CA GLY A 65 4.72 -20.72 4.46
C GLY A 65 5.15 -21.33 5.80
N ASP A 66 6.31 -20.96 6.36
CA ASP A 66 6.65 -21.35 7.76
C ASP A 66 6.87 -20.15 8.68
N ASP A 67 7.32 -19.01 8.15
CA ASP A 67 7.55 -17.81 8.93
C ASP A 67 6.54 -16.71 8.55
N ALA A 68 6.14 -15.93 9.54
CA ALA A 68 5.28 -14.77 9.39
C ALA A 68 5.93 -13.54 10.04
N GLU A 69 5.90 -12.41 9.36
CA GLU A 69 6.37 -11.13 9.88
C GLU A 69 5.28 -10.07 9.78
N THR A 70 5.15 -9.28 10.85
CA THR A 70 4.17 -8.20 10.96
C THR A 70 4.85 -6.83 10.90
N VAL A 71 4.43 -5.99 9.95
CA VAL A 71 4.88 -4.60 9.81
C VAL A 71 3.74 -3.61 10.02
N ARG A 72 4.08 -2.36 10.33
CA ARG A 72 3.11 -1.26 10.42
C ARG A 72 3.23 -0.35 9.22
N SER A 73 2.09 -0.03 8.63
CA SER A 73 1.97 0.91 7.52
C SER A 73 1.00 2.03 7.91
N GLU A 74 1.17 3.21 7.32
CA GLU A 74 0.34 4.37 7.61
C GLU A 74 -0.35 4.86 6.35
N ILE A 75 -1.68 4.92 6.39
CA ILE A 75 -2.50 5.49 5.34
C ILE A 75 -2.85 6.93 5.73
N ARG A 76 -2.59 7.85 4.82
CA ARG A 76 -2.87 9.28 5.00
C ARG A 76 -4.16 9.67 4.29
N PRO A 77 -4.85 10.72 4.77
CA PRO A 77 -5.94 11.31 4.00
C PRO A 77 -5.45 11.69 2.61
N ARG A 78 -6.28 11.45 1.59
CA ARG A 78 -6.01 11.95 0.25
C ARG A 78 -5.97 13.47 0.34
N GLY A 79 -4.77 14.06 0.20
CA GLY A 79 -4.65 15.50 0.08
C GLY A 79 -5.50 15.95 -1.09
N ALA A 80 -6.33 16.99 -0.92
CA ALA A 80 -6.93 17.65 -2.06
C ALA A 80 -5.77 18.09 -2.96
N ASN A 81 -5.70 17.55 -4.17
CA ASN A 81 -4.87 18.15 -5.18
C ASN A 81 -5.57 19.47 -5.52
N GLU A 82 -5.24 20.55 -4.81
CA GLU A 82 -5.66 21.89 -5.15
C GLU A 82 -5.06 22.22 -6.52
N THR A 83 -5.78 21.89 -7.59
CA THR A 83 -5.71 22.67 -8.81
C THR A 83 -6.15 24.06 -8.38
N ALA A 84 -5.18 24.92 -8.03
CA ALA A 84 -5.43 26.31 -7.75
C ALA A 84 -6.17 26.88 -8.96
N GLU A 85 -7.47 27.09 -8.82
CA GLU A 85 -8.20 28.00 -9.68
C GLU A 85 -7.53 29.36 -9.48
N VAL A 86 -6.65 29.74 -10.41
CA VAL A 86 -6.12 31.10 -10.47
C VAL A 86 -7.31 31.99 -10.77
N GLY A 87 -7.95 32.48 -9.71
CA GLY A 87 -8.96 33.51 -9.78
C GLY A 87 -8.33 34.76 -10.36
N VAL A 88 -8.45 34.96 -11.67
CA VAL A 88 -8.23 36.28 -12.29
C VAL A 88 -9.55 37.06 -12.19
N GLY A 89 -9.90 37.44 -10.97
CA GLY A 89 -10.83 38.52 -10.70
C GLY A 89 -10.05 39.80 -10.47
N GLY A 90 -9.89 40.63 -11.50
CA GLY A 90 -9.18 41.91 -11.39
C GLY A 90 -9.48 42.82 -12.58
N GLY A 91 -10.36 43.79 -12.37
CA GLY A 91 -10.92 44.63 -13.41
C GLY A 91 -9.96 45.62 -14.05
N TRP A 92 -10.29 46.02 -15.28
CA TRP A 92 -9.82 47.26 -15.88
C TRP A 92 -11.03 48.03 -16.41
N ARG A 93 -11.46 49.06 -15.67
CA ARG A 93 -12.16 50.19 -16.28
C ARG A 93 -11.12 50.97 -17.07
N ARG A 94 -11.38 51.21 -18.35
CA ARG A 94 -10.88 52.41 -19.02
C ARG A 94 -12.05 53.11 -19.70
N THR A 95 -12.07 54.41 -19.41
CA THR A 95 -12.84 55.50 -20.01
C THR A 95 -12.82 55.51 -21.52
#